data_AF-A0A2X2VK02-F1
#
_entry.id   AF-A0A2X2VK02-F1
#
_cell.length_a   1.000
_cell.length_b   1.000
_cell.length_c   1.000
_cell.angle_alpha   90.00
_cell.angle_beta   90.00
_cell.angle_gamma   90.00
#
_symmetry.space_group_name_H-M   'P 1'
#
loop_
_entity.id
_entity.type
_entity.pdbx_description
1 polymer ?
#
loop_
_entity_poly.entity_id
_entity_poly.type
_entity_poly.pdbx_seq_one_letter_code
_entity_poly.pdbx_strand_id
1 'polypeptide(L)'
;MKITLPNHWSDFIKTFAKKHKEDILYDVVRVFRTEEEIQERYDTHEFEEYLPDYIPVADDSGGQVAIISKNNKDTKVYLSSYGVLQKELLEVLDRDLMHWMQGKFPFDRVQHVLSAADIEKREKENSLLVQKVSSFPVITAFLKDPVCIEGLALPENYASVEHIYYFQDGYQYNSVEHKALVSDVPGEFKPSWIVLASNYFADPFFIDLNEAKQEFPVYFAWHGQGNWEPVKIAENLTEFQNVLLQIQNVRFDKAGLIEYFDENIDLENPLWEEVYTSIEEEEECVSNSIETDEAMGSKANLYITDIGPNKMKVIALLKKEFSLSGTEALQLSKNPKILFRTGYTKWLEYDRKYLEDLGATVEFETLT
;
A
#
# COMPACT_ATOMS: atom_id res chain seq x y z
N MET A 1 -25.00 13.86 -14.10
CA MET A 1 -25.24 14.19 -15.54
C MET A 1 -25.44 12.87 -16.27
N LYS A 2 -26.36 12.75 -17.26
CA LYS A 2 -26.64 11.44 -17.86
C LYS A 2 -25.49 11.00 -18.78
N ILE A 3 -24.85 9.87 -18.46
CA ILE A 3 -23.70 9.34 -19.20
C ILE A 3 -24.14 8.82 -20.56
N THR A 4 -23.33 9.10 -21.58
CA THR A 4 -23.50 8.49 -22.90
C THR A 4 -22.54 7.32 -23.04
N LEU A 5 -23.10 6.12 -23.18
CA LEU A 5 -22.31 4.89 -23.30
C LEU A 5 -21.84 4.68 -24.76
N PRO A 6 -20.60 4.24 -24.97
CA PRO A 6 -20.08 4.03 -26.32
C PRO A 6 -20.64 2.75 -26.98
N ASN A 7 -20.57 2.67 -28.31
CA ASN A 7 -21.05 1.54 -29.09
C ASN A 7 -20.31 0.26 -28.75
N HIS A 8 -18.99 0.34 -28.51
CA HIS A 8 -18.18 -0.83 -28.19
C HIS A 8 -18.57 -1.48 -26.85
N TRP A 9 -18.99 -0.68 -25.87
CA TRP A 9 -19.65 -1.19 -24.65
C TRP A 9 -21.01 -1.83 -24.97
N SER A 10 -21.84 -1.14 -25.76
CA SER A 10 -23.19 -1.62 -26.12
C SER A 10 -23.17 -2.98 -26.86
N ASP A 11 -22.16 -3.21 -27.70
CA ASP A 11 -21.99 -4.46 -28.43
C ASP A 11 -21.36 -5.56 -27.57
N PHE A 12 -20.45 -5.19 -26.67
CA PHE A 12 -19.93 -6.07 -25.63
C PHE A 12 -21.06 -6.59 -24.73
N ILE A 13 -21.89 -5.71 -24.16
CA ILE A 13 -22.89 -6.12 -23.16
C ILE A 13 -23.99 -7.00 -23.75
N LYS A 14 -24.39 -6.78 -25.01
CA LYS A 14 -25.31 -7.67 -25.74
C LYS A 14 -24.75 -9.08 -25.90
N THR A 15 -23.44 -9.20 -26.05
CA THR A 15 -22.75 -10.49 -26.21
C THR A 15 -22.52 -11.15 -24.85
N PHE A 16 -22.10 -10.37 -23.86
CA PHE A 16 -21.94 -10.79 -22.48
C PHE A 16 -23.24 -11.36 -21.90
N ALA A 17 -24.35 -10.63 -22.02
CA ALA A 17 -25.66 -11.04 -21.49
C ALA A 17 -26.23 -12.32 -22.14
N LYS A 18 -25.78 -12.68 -23.35
CA LYS A 18 -26.12 -13.97 -23.97
C LYS A 18 -25.31 -15.13 -23.39
N LYS A 19 -24.08 -14.87 -22.94
CA LYS A 19 -23.10 -15.87 -22.52
C LYS A 19 -23.09 -16.08 -21.00
N HIS A 20 -23.33 -15.02 -20.22
CA HIS A 20 -23.28 -15.01 -18.76
C HIS A 20 -24.63 -14.55 -18.21
N LYS A 21 -25.13 -15.29 -17.20
CA LYS A 21 -26.41 -15.00 -16.54
C LYS A 21 -26.25 -14.31 -15.19
N GLU A 22 -25.09 -14.47 -14.57
CA GLU A 22 -24.74 -13.97 -13.23
C GLU A 22 -23.96 -12.65 -13.31
N ASP A 23 -24.05 -11.85 -12.26
CA ASP A 23 -23.50 -10.49 -12.18
C ASP A 23 -22.07 -10.45 -11.60
N ILE A 24 -21.73 -11.45 -10.77
CA ILE A 24 -20.39 -11.68 -10.25
C ILE A 24 -19.84 -12.92 -10.94
N LEU A 25 -18.69 -12.78 -11.58
CA LEU A 25 -17.99 -13.85 -12.27
C LEU A 25 -16.69 -14.15 -11.56
N TYR A 26 -16.33 -15.44 -11.50
CA TYR A 26 -15.05 -15.88 -10.96
C TYR A 26 -14.80 -15.39 -9.52
N ASP A 27 -15.87 -15.39 -8.72
CA ASP A 27 -15.94 -15.09 -7.28
C ASP A 27 -15.61 -13.64 -6.84
N VAL A 28 -14.96 -12.83 -7.67
CA VAL A 28 -14.54 -11.46 -7.30
C VAL A 28 -14.87 -10.38 -8.34
N VAL A 29 -15.06 -10.73 -9.62
CA VAL A 29 -15.24 -9.72 -10.68
C VAL A 29 -16.71 -9.41 -10.88
N ARG A 30 -17.10 -8.17 -10.65
CA ARG A 30 -18.45 -7.67 -10.95
C ARG A 30 -18.44 -6.86 -12.23
N VAL A 31 -19.13 -7.32 -13.27
CA VAL A 31 -19.29 -6.57 -14.53
C VAL A 31 -20.60 -5.78 -14.48
N PHE A 32 -20.56 -4.48 -14.79
CA PHE A 32 -21.74 -3.62 -14.77
C PHE A 32 -22.54 -3.81 -16.06
N ARG A 33 -23.80 -4.24 -15.92
CA ARG A 33 -24.63 -4.75 -17.03
C ARG A 33 -25.63 -3.75 -17.55
N THR A 34 -25.98 -2.74 -16.75
CA THR A 34 -26.95 -1.73 -17.14
C THR A 34 -26.36 -0.33 -17.11
N GLU A 35 -27.02 0.59 -17.80
CA GLU A 35 -26.65 2.00 -17.78
C GLU A 35 -26.81 2.59 -16.38
N GLU A 36 -27.82 2.14 -15.63
CA GLU A 36 -28.07 2.57 -14.26
C GLU A 36 -26.94 2.18 -13.30
N GLU A 37 -26.40 0.95 -13.41
CA GLU A 37 -25.28 0.51 -12.57
C GLU A 37 -24.00 1.30 -12.84
N ILE A 38 -23.72 1.58 -14.11
CA ILE A 38 -22.56 2.41 -14.49
C ILE A 38 -22.77 3.84 -14.01
N GLN A 39 -23.99 4.38 -14.17
CA GLN A 39 -24.34 5.73 -13.73
C GLN A 39 -24.18 5.88 -12.21
N GLU A 40 -24.64 4.90 -11.44
CA GLU A 40 -24.49 4.89 -9.98
C GLU A 40 -23.01 4.98 -9.58
N ARG A 41 -22.13 4.14 -10.14
CA ARG A 41 -20.70 4.16 -9.80
C ARG A 41 -19.97 5.38 -10.32
N TYR A 42 -20.35 5.84 -11.50
CA TYR A 42 -19.79 7.03 -12.10
C TYR A 42 -20.12 8.28 -11.28
N ASP A 43 -21.35 8.40 -10.78
CA ASP A 43 -21.75 9.51 -9.92
C ASP A 43 -21.15 9.36 -8.51
N THR A 44 -21.16 8.14 -7.93
CA THR A 44 -20.65 7.88 -6.57
C THR A 44 -19.17 8.18 -6.43
N HIS A 45 -18.38 7.88 -7.47
CA HIS A 45 -16.94 8.13 -7.48
C HIS A 45 -16.57 9.34 -8.35
N GLU A 46 -17.54 10.21 -8.63
CA GLU A 46 -17.31 11.54 -9.23
C GLU A 46 -16.50 11.49 -10.54
N PHE A 47 -16.73 10.47 -11.37
CA PHE A 47 -16.01 10.31 -12.64
C PHE A 47 -16.22 11.50 -13.59
N GLU A 48 -17.33 12.24 -13.49
CA GLU A 48 -17.52 13.46 -14.29
C GLU A 48 -16.44 14.51 -14.02
N GLU A 49 -15.92 14.54 -12.80
CA GLU A 49 -14.89 15.48 -12.40
C GLU A 49 -13.50 14.93 -12.73
N TYR A 50 -13.24 13.67 -12.37
CA TYR A 50 -11.89 13.13 -12.41
C TYR A 50 -11.55 12.39 -13.72
N LEU A 51 -12.52 11.72 -14.34
CA LEU A 51 -12.35 10.95 -15.57
C LEU A 51 -13.53 11.12 -16.54
N PRO A 52 -13.88 12.35 -16.95
CA PRO A 52 -15.10 12.62 -17.73
C PRO A 52 -15.15 11.91 -19.08
N ASP A 53 -13.99 11.55 -19.63
CA ASP A 53 -13.88 10.85 -20.92
C ASP A 53 -14.00 9.32 -20.80
N TYR A 54 -14.10 8.78 -19.59
CA TYR A 54 -14.08 7.34 -19.33
C TYR A 54 -15.31 6.90 -18.55
N ILE A 55 -15.61 5.61 -18.55
CA ILE A 55 -16.70 5.03 -17.78
C ILE A 55 -16.23 3.75 -17.08
N PRO A 56 -16.70 3.48 -15.85
CA PRO A 56 -16.45 2.21 -15.18
C PRO A 56 -17.30 1.11 -15.83
N VAL A 57 -16.71 -0.07 -16.01
CA VAL A 57 -17.39 -1.22 -16.66
C VAL A 57 -17.35 -2.50 -15.84
N ALA A 58 -16.40 -2.61 -14.90
CA ALA A 58 -16.35 -3.69 -13.94
C ALA A 58 -15.47 -3.33 -12.74
N ASP A 59 -15.63 -4.03 -11.63
CA ASP A 59 -14.74 -3.96 -10.45
C ASP A 59 -14.35 -5.36 -9.96
N ASP A 60 -13.36 -5.42 -9.07
CA ASP A 60 -12.90 -6.64 -8.40
C ASP A 60 -13.45 -6.80 -6.96
N SER A 61 -14.41 -5.96 -6.56
CA SER A 61 -14.90 -5.81 -5.17
C SER A 61 -13.82 -5.46 -4.12
N GLY A 62 -12.56 -5.25 -4.52
CA GLY A 62 -11.40 -4.93 -3.68
C GLY A 62 -10.90 -3.49 -3.84
N GLY A 63 -11.62 -2.68 -4.62
CA GLY A 63 -11.32 -1.25 -4.83
C GLY A 63 -10.66 -0.94 -6.18
N GLN A 64 -10.39 -1.96 -7.01
CA GLN A 64 -9.95 -1.78 -8.38
C GLN A 64 -11.14 -1.70 -9.32
N VAL A 65 -11.00 -0.90 -10.37
CA VAL A 65 -12.04 -0.68 -11.37
C VAL A 65 -11.44 -0.76 -12.77
N ALA A 66 -12.06 -1.57 -13.61
CA ALA A 66 -11.80 -1.56 -15.03
C ALA A 66 -12.66 -0.49 -15.70
N ILE A 67 -12.02 0.36 -16.50
CA ILE A 67 -12.66 1.50 -17.15
C ILE A 67 -12.36 1.50 -18.65
N ILE A 68 -13.22 2.16 -19.43
CA ILE A 68 -13.04 2.32 -20.88
C ILE A 68 -13.31 3.75 -21.32
N SER A 69 -12.79 4.15 -22.48
CA SER A 69 -13.09 5.47 -23.04
C SER A 69 -14.51 5.54 -23.64
N LYS A 70 -15.17 6.68 -23.45
CA LYS A 70 -16.40 7.09 -24.16
C LYS A 70 -16.16 7.30 -25.66
N ASN A 71 -14.91 7.48 -26.09
CA ASN A 71 -14.55 7.62 -27.49
C ASN A 71 -14.53 6.25 -28.19
N ASN A 72 -15.43 6.04 -29.15
CA ASN A 72 -15.54 4.78 -29.92
C ASN A 72 -14.28 4.38 -30.71
N LYS A 73 -13.30 5.26 -30.88
CA LYS A 73 -12.01 4.94 -31.53
C LYS A 73 -10.99 4.32 -30.58
N ASP A 74 -11.15 4.51 -29.27
CA ASP A 74 -10.30 3.89 -28.25
C ASP A 74 -11.06 2.75 -27.59
N THR A 75 -10.76 1.52 -28.01
CA THR A 75 -11.45 0.32 -27.55
C THR A 75 -10.79 -0.33 -26.34
N LYS A 76 -9.64 0.19 -25.87
CA LYS A 76 -8.85 -0.45 -24.81
C LYS A 76 -9.61 -0.50 -23.48
N VAL A 77 -9.22 -1.48 -22.67
CA VAL A 77 -9.65 -1.61 -21.28
C VAL A 77 -8.50 -1.16 -20.39
N TYR A 78 -8.81 -0.31 -19.43
CA TYR A 78 -7.84 0.25 -18.50
C TYR A 78 -8.12 -0.19 -17.06
N LEU A 79 -7.09 -0.39 -16.25
CA LEU A 79 -7.16 -0.56 -14.82
C LEU A 79 -7.02 0.82 -14.16
N SER A 80 -7.84 1.03 -13.15
CA SER A 80 -7.72 2.13 -12.22
C SER A 80 -8.17 1.63 -10.85
N SER A 81 -8.10 2.49 -9.84
CA SER A 81 -8.76 2.28 -8.56
C SER A 81 -9.78 3.38 -8.37
N TYR A 82 -10.87 3.08 -7.67
CA TYR A 82 -11.85 4.10 -7.30
C TYR A 82 -11.24 5.25 -6.49
N GLY A 83 -10.09 5.04 -5.82
CA GLY A 83 -9.34 6.09 -5.15
C GLY A 83 -8.35 6.86 -6.05
N VAL A 84 -8.14 6.43 -7.30
CA VAL A 84 -7.10 6.97 -8.20
C VAL A 84 -7.64 7.09 -9.62
N LEU A 85 -8.75 7.81 -9.76
CA LEU A 85 -9.41 8.05 -11.05
C LEU A 85 -8.70 9.18 -11.79
N GLN A 86 -7.52 8.92 -12.33
CA GLN A 86 -6.78 9.91 -13.13
C GLN A 86 -6.38 9.30 -14.47
N LYS A 87 -6.47 10.09 -15.55
CA LYS A 87 -6.34 9.60 -16.93
C LYS A 87 -4.92 9.12 -17.24
N GLU A 88 -3.97 9.78 -16.60
CA GLU A 88 -2.53 9.57 -16.76
C GLU A 88 -2.08 8.30 -16.03
N LEU A 89 -2.85 7.85 -15.03
CA LEU A 89 -2.58 6.66 -14.20
C LEU A 89 -3.36 5.42 -14.66
N LEU A 90 -4.06 5.53 -15.78
CA LEU A 90 -4.76 4.42 -16.39
C LEU A 90 -3.76 3.42 -16.96
N GLU A 91 -3.65 2.27 -16.31
CA GLU A 91 -2.86 1.16 -16.84
C GLU A 91 -3.68 0.43 -17.90
N VAL A 92 -3.09 0.04 -19.04
CA VAL A 92 -3.82 -0.76 -20.04
C VAL A 92 -3.93 -2.21 -19.55
N LEU A 93 -5.13 -2.68 -19.24
CA LEU A 93 -5.42 -4.09 -18.94
C LEU A 93 -5.45 -4.95 -20.20
N ASP A 94 -6.12 -4.45 -21.23
CA ASP A 94 -6.32 -5.20 -22.46
C ASP A 94 -6.63 -4.27 -23.65
N ARG A 95 -6.52 -4.82 -24.86
CA ARG A 95 -6.73 -4.10 -26.12
C ARG A 95 -8.20 -3.81 -26.42
N ASP A 96 -9.13 -4.65 -25.94
CA ASP A 96 -10.58 -4.49 -26.07
C ASP A 96 -11.42 -5.35 -25.12
N LEU A 97 -12.67 -4.94 -24.87
CA LEU A 97 -13.60 -5.64 -23.97
C LEU A 97 -13.90 -7.09 -24.37
N MET A 98 -13.91 -7.41 -25.67
CA MET A 98 -14.18 -8.77 -26.14
C MET A 98 -12.99 -9.70 -25.89
N HIS A 99 -11.77 -9.21 -26.09
CA HIS A 99 -10.54 -9.93 -25.78
C HIS A 99 -10.38 -10.12 -24.26
N TRP A 100 -10.66 -9.08 -23.47
CA TRP A 100 -10.62 -9.14 -22.02
C TRP A 100 -11.61 -10.18 -21.45
N MET A 101 -12.83 -10.23 -22.01
CA MET A 101 -13.83 -11.26 -21.68
C MET A 101 -13.40 -12.68 -22.10
N GLN A 102 -12.72 -12.84 -23.24
CA GLN A 102 -12.16 -14.14 -23.64
C GLN A 102 -11.08 -14.61 -22.66
N GLY A 103 -10.32 -13.68 -22.09
CA GLY A 103 -9.32 -13.88 -21.04
C GLY A 103 -9.88 -14.11 -19.63
N LYS A 104 -11.21 -14.09 -19.46
CA LYS A 104 -11.92 -14.21 -18.16
C LYS A 104 -11.70 -13.02 -17.20
N PHE A 105 -11.60 -11.81 -17.75
CA PHE A 105 -11.53 -10.56 -16.98
C PHE A 105 -10.38 -10.49 -15.95
N PRO A 106 -9.12 -10.74 -16.35
CA PRO A 106 -7.99 -10.60 -15.44
C PRO A 106 -7.83 -9.14 -15.01
N PHE A 107 -7.74 -8.91 -13.69
CA PHE A 107 -7.29 -7.65 -13.09
C PHE A 107 -5.76 -7.65 -12.82
N ASP A 108 -5.11 -8.82 -12.91
CA ASP A 108 -3.65 -8.98 -12.77
C ASP A 108 -2.89 -8.77 -14.08
N ARG A 109 -1.69 -8.16 -13.99
CA ARG A 109 -0.77 -7.85 -15.10
C ARG A 109 -0.40 -9.07 -15.97
N VAL A 110 -0.12 -8.82 -17.25
CA VAL A 110 0.89 -9.61 -17.99
C VAL A 110 2.25 -9.26 -17.38
N GLN A 111 2.84 -10.17 -16.62
CA GLN A 111 4.19 -9.99 -16.06
C GLN A 111 5.22 -9.72 -17.17
N HIS A 112 5.86 -8.55 -17.15
CA HIS A 112 7.21 -8.43 -17.69
C HIS A 112 8.13 -9.27 -16.79
N VAL A 113 8.41 -10.51 -17.20
CA VAL A 113 9.46 -11.30 -16.56
C VAL A 113 10.78 -10.56 -16.81
N LEU A 114 11.35 -9.96 -15.76
CA LEU A 114 12.67 -9.35 -15.83
C LEU A 114 13.65 -10.34 -16.44
N SER A 115 14.41 -9.92 -17.45
CA SER A 115 15.43 -10.79 -18.00
C SER A 115 16.46 -11.09 -16.91
N ALA A 116 17.15 -12.23 -17.01
CA ALA A 116 18.24 -12.55 -16.07
C ALA A 116 19.31 -11.42 -16.02
N ALA A 117 19.52 -10.73 -17.14
CA ALA A 117 20.41 -9.57 -17.21
C ALA A 117 19.88 -8.35 -16.45
N ASP A 118 18.56 -8.12 -16.44
CA ASP A 118 17.96 -7.02 -15.67
C ASP A 118 17.98 -7.30 -14.17
N ILE A 119 17.79 -8.57 -13.77
CA ILE A 119 17.92 -9.00 -12.38
C ILE A 119 19.36 -8.78 -11.91
N GLU A 120 20.34 -9.29 -12.66
CA GLU A 120 21.78 -9.13 -12.34
C GLU A 120 22.18 -7.64 -12.27
N LYS A 121 21.64 -6.82 -13.19
CA LYS A 121 21.87 -5.37 -13.17
C LYS A 121 21.34 -4.73 -11.89
N ARG A 122 20.09 -5.01 -11.49
CA ARG A 122 19.48 -4.45 -10.28
C ARG A 122 20.18 -4.93 -9.02
N GLU A 123 20.58 -6.19 -8.94
CA GLU A 123 21.38 -6.73 -7.82
C GLU A 123 22.73 -6.02 -7.69
N LYS A 124 23.37 -5.70 -8.82
CA LYS A 124 24.62 -4.93 -8.84
C LYS A 124 24.42 -3.49 -8.39
N GLU A 125 23.35 -2.84 -8.83
CA GLU A 125 23.01 -1.47 -8.41
C GLU A 125 22.67 -1.42 -6.91
N ASN A 126 21.93 -2.42 -6.41
CA ASN A 126 21.67 -2.60 -4.98
C ASN A 126 22.97 -2.78 -4.20
N SER A 127 23.85 -3.70 -4.63
CA SER A 127 25.14 -3.93 -3.97
C SER A 127 25.98 -2.66 -3.86
N LEU A 128 25.99 -1.83 -4.92
CA LEU A 128 26.71 -0.56 -4.91
C LEU A 128 26.09 0.45 -3.95
N LEU A 129 24.76 0.55 -3.91
CA LEU A 129 24.08 1.49 -3.02
C LEU A 129 24.17 1.06 -1.56
N VAL A 130 24.03 -0.24 -1.27
CA VAL A 130 24.29 -0.84 0.05
C VAL A 130 25.69 -0.47 0.54
N GLN A 131 26.72 -0.61 -0.32
CA GLN A 131 28.10 -0.26 0.04
C GLN A 131 28.24 1.22 0.39
N LYS A 132 27.62 2.11 -0.40
CA LYS A 132 27.64 3.56 -0.15
C LYS A 132 26.95 3.92 1.17
N VAL A 133 25.73 3.45 1.36
CA VAL A 133 24.93 3.73 2.57
C VAL A 133 25.61 3.16 3.82
N SER A 134 26.13 1.92 3.72
CA SER A 134 26.83 1.27 4.83
C SER A 134 28.16 1.94 5.20
N SER A 135 28.70 2.82 4.35
CA SER A 135 29.87 3.63 4.70
C SER A 135 29.55 4.74 5.72
N PHE A 136 28.26 4.99 5.99
CA PHE A 136 27.78 5.98 6.95
C PHE A 136 26.99 5.30 8.08
N PRO A 137 27.60 5.05 9.25
CA PRO A 137 26.96 4.34 10.36
C PRO A 137 25.67 4.98 10.87
N VAL A 138 25.53 6.31 10.74
CA VAL A 138 24.32 7.03 11.16
C VAL A 138 23.09 6.63 10.32
N ILE A 139 23.27 6.40 9.02
CA ILE A 139 22.16 5.98 8.13
C ILE A 139 21.73 4.56 8.48
N THR A 140 22.69 3.65 8.70
CA THR A 140 22.36 2.27 9.05
C THR A 140 21.77 2.14 10.45
N ALA A 141 22.18 3.00 11.40
CA ALA A 141 21.57 3.06 12.73
C ALA A 141 20.11 3.51 12.65
N PHE A 142 19.81 4.57 11.87
CA PHE A 142 18.46 5.06 11.66
C PHE A 142 17.54 3.97 11.06
N LEU A 143 17.99 3.29 10.00
CA LEU A 143 17.20 2.24 9.33
C LEU A 143 17.04 0.94 10.15
N LYS A 144 17.84 0.75 11.21
CA LYS A 144 17.78 -0.45 12.05
C LYS A 144 16.68 -0.37 13.11
N ASP A 145 16.28 0.83 13.50
CA ASP A 145 15.29 1.07 14.56
C ASP A 145 14.17 1.99 14.05
N PRO A 146 13.34 1.49 13.12
CA PRO A 146 12.30 2.30 12.48
C PRO A 146 11.22 2.70 13.47
N VAL A 147 10.82 3.97 13.42
CA VAL A 147 9.71 4.50 14.22
C VAL A 147 8.51 4.68 13.30
N CYS A 148 7.59 3.73 13.33
CA CYS A 148 6.37 3.76 12.54
C CYS A 148 5.25 4.49 13.32
N ILE A 149 4.68 5.52 12.69
CA ILE A 149 3.58 6.32 13.24
C ILE A 149 2.51 6.42 12.15
N GLU A 150 1.45 5.63 12.30
CA GLU A 150 0.34 5.58 11.34
C GLU A 150 -0.57 6.81 11.50
N GLY A 151 -1.11 7.30 10.38
CA GLY A 151 -2.24 8.24 10.38
C GLY A 151 -1.89 9.73 10.57
N LEU A 152 -0.60 10.07 10.69
CA LEU A 152 -0.14 11.45 10.91
C LEU A 152 0.74 11.98 9.76
N ALA A 153 0.64 11.43 8.55
CA ALA A 153 1.53 11.75 7.41
C ALA A 153 3.04 11.57 7.69
N LEU A 154 3.40 10.92 8.81
CA LEU A 154 4.76 10.62 9.24
C LEU A 154 5.27 9.30 8.64
N PRO A 155 6.57 8.97 8.79
CA PRO A 155 7.12 7.74 8.26
C PRO A 155 6.40 6.47 8.74
N GLU A 156 5.95 5.66 7.79
CA GLU A 156 5.31 4.35 8.04
C GLU A 156 6.12 3.20 7.43
N ASN A 157 6.70 3.44 6.25
CA ASN A 157 7.45 2.45 5.49
C ASN A 157 8.93 2.83 5.47
N TYR A 158 9.81 1.91 5.86
CA TYR A 158 11.27 2.16 5.91
C TYR A 158 12.04 1.27 4.95
N ALA A 159 13.10 1.81 4.37
CA ALA A 159 14.03 1.06 3.55
C ALA A 159 14.78 0.02 4.41
N SER A 160 14.90 -1.20 3.90
CA SER A 160 15.88 -2.16 4.43
C SER A 160 17.25 -1.80 3.87
N VAL A 161 18.28 -1.74 4.73
CA VAL A 161 19.68 -1.50 4.29
C VAL A 161 20.08 -2.48 3.19
N GLU A 162 19.70 -3.76 3.31
CA GLU A 162 20.07 -4.83 2.36
C GLU A 162 19.38 -4.68 1.00
N HIS A 163 18.25 -3.98 0.94
CA HIS A 163 17.40 -3.84 -0.24
C HIS A 163 17.15 -2.38 -0.60
N ILE A 164 18.02 -1.47 -0.16
CA ILE A 164 17.78 -0.03 -0.19
C ILE A 164 17.56 0.52 -1.61
N TYR A 165 18.18 -0.09 -2.62
CA TYR A 165 17.96 0.27 -4.02
C TYR A 165 16.53 0.02 -4.46
N TYR A 166 15.93 -1.09 -4.05
CA TYR A 166 14.56 -1.42 -4.44
C TYR A 166 13.53 -0.45 -3.84
N PHE A 167 13.84 0.14 -2.69
CA PHE A 167 13.03 1.18 -2.06
C PHE A 167 13.07 2.51 -2.82
N GLN A 168 13.98 2.69 -3.78
CA GLN A 168 14.06 3.89 -4.61
C GLN A 168 13.15 3.82 -5.86
N ASP A 169 12.45 2.70 -6.08
CA ASP A 169 11.49 2.56 -7.17
C ASP A 169 10.32 3.54 -6.99
N GLY A 170 10.00 4.30 -8.03
CA GLY A 170 9.08 5.44 -7.99
C GLY A 170 9.75 6.79 -7.72
N TYR A 171 10.98 6.82 -7.22
CA TYR A 171 11.72 8.06 -6.92
C TYR A 171 12.95 8.23 -7.82
N GLN A 172 13.89 7.29 -7.78
CA GLN A 172 15.10 7.37 -8.59
C GLN A 172 14.96 6.70 -9.95
N TYR A 173 14.08 5.72 -10.05
CA TYR A 173 13.81 4.98 -11.27
C TYR A 173 12.38 4.42 -11.25
N ASN A 174 11.90 3.96 -12.40
CA ASN A 174 10.63 3.26 -12.52
C ASN A 174 10.89 1.84 -13.03
N SER A 175 10.51 0.83 -12.24
CA SER A 175 10.74 -0.57 -12.57
C SER A 175 9.84 -1.11 -13.68
N VAL A 176 8.70 -0.47 -13.96
CA VAL A 176 7.72 -0.82 -14.99
C VAL A 176 8.18 -0.28 -16.35
N GLU A 177 8.58 0.98 -16.41
CA GLU A 177 9.03 1.63 -17.65
C GLU A 177 10.53 1.45 -17.92
N HIS A 178 11.29 0.93 -16.95
CA HIS A 178 12.75 0.80 -17.00
C HIS A 178 13.47 2.14 -17.25
N LYS A 179 12.96 3.24 -16.69
CA LYS A 179 13.53 4.59 -16.83
C LYS A 179 14.16 5.08 -15.54
N ALA A 180 15.25 5.82 -15.65
CA ALA A 180 15.73 6.65 -14.56
C ALA A 180 14.82 7.88 -14.42
N LEU A 181 14.51 8.25 -13.18
CA LEU A 181 13.70 9.41 -12.81
C LEU A 181 14.56 10.52 -12.17
N VAL A 182 15.89 10.33 -12.16
CA VAL A 182 16.82 11.30 -11.58
C VAL A 182 17.53 12.16 -12.61
N SER A 183 17.76 13.42 -12.27
CA SER A 183 18.67 14.31 -12.98
C SER A 183 19.14 15.48 -12.08
N ASP A 184 20.02 16.32 -12.60
CA ASP A 184 20.44 17.57 -11.93
C ASP A 184 19.56 18.78 -12.29
N VAL A 185 18.43 18.56 -12.97
CA VAL A 185 17.48 19.61 -13.34
C VAL A 185 16.71 20.06 -12.09
N PRO A 186 16.56 21.38 -11.83
CA PRO A 186 15.75 21.87 -10.71
C PRO A 186 14.31 21.33 -10.78
N GLY A 187 13.81 20.80 -9.67
CA GLY A 187 12.50 20.17 -9.59
C GLY A 187 12.50 18.67 -9.91
N GLU A 188 13.59 18.10 -10.43
CA GLU A 188 13.72 16.63 -10.56
C GLU A 188 14.42 16.03 -9.34
N PHE A 189 14.22 14.72 -9.14
CA PHE A 189 14.83 14.01 -8.02
C PHE A 189 16.34 13.86 -8.28
N LYS A 190 17.19 14.18 -7.31
CA LYS A 190 18.65 14.15 -7.56
C LYS A 190 19.22 12.74 -7.44
N PRO A 191 20.25 12.38 -8.22
CA PRO A 191 20.91 11.08 -8.08
C PRO A 191 21.55 10.83 -6.71
N SER A 192 21.86 11.88 -5.95
CA SER A 192 22.43 11.79 -4.61
C SER A 192 21.39 11.70 -3.49
N TRP A 193 20.11 11.92 -3.81
CA TRP A 193 19.02 11.83 -2.83
C TRP A 193 18.62 10.39 -2.61
N ILE A 194 18.63 9.95 -1.35
CA ILE A 194 18.29 8.58 -0.97
C ILE A 194 17.08 8.61 -0.05
N VAL A 195 15.99 7.99 -0.50
CA VAL A 195 14.79 7.80 0.30
C VAL A 195 15.05 6.73 1.34
N LEU A 196 14.83 7.09 2.60
CA LEU A 196 15.02 6.24 3.76
C LEU A 196 13.69 5.72 4.31
N ALA A 197 12.64 6.51 4.18
CA ALA A 197 11.28 6.13 4.55
C ALA A 197 10.22 6.84 3.69
N SER A 198 8.98 6.39 3.77
CA SER A 198 7.81 7.06 3.19
C SER A 198 6.59 6.94 4.10
N ASN A 199 5.66 7.88 3.98
CA ASN A 199 4.35 7.79 4.64
C ASN A 199 3.37 6.92 3.82
N TYR A 200 2.11 6.87 4.27
CA TYR A 200 1.00 6.18 3.59
C TYR A 200 0.78 6.66 2.14
N PHE A 201 1.01 7.94 1.88
CA PHE A 201 0.83 8.57 0.56
C PHE A 201 2.04 8.37 -0.37
N ALA A 202 3.08 7.68 0.08
CA ALA A 202 4.36 7.57 -0.62
C ALA A 202 5.10 8.91 -0.78
N ASP A 203 4.90 9.85 0.15
CA ASP A 203 5.78 11.01 0.27
C ASP A 203 7.13 10.60 0.88
N PRO A 204 8.27 10.93 0.25
CA PRO A 204 9.57 10.48 0.70
C PRO A 204 10.13 11.31 1.86
N PHE A 205 10.75 10.60 2.80
CA PHE A 205 11.69 11.13 3.78
C PHE A 205 13.09 10.70 3.38
N PHE A 206 13.93 11.66 3.01
CA PHE A 206 15.18 11.39 2.32
C PHE A 206 16.32 12.30 2.77
N ILE A 207 17.54 11.91 2.39
CA ILE A 207 18.78 12.66 2.65
C ILE A 207 19.56 12.84 1.35
N ASP A 208 20.48 13.80 1.32
CA ASP A 208 21.46 13.92 0.24
C ASP A 208 22.81 13.33 0.66
N LEU A 209 23.30 12.31 -0.05
CA LEU A 209 24.60 11.68 0.24
C LEU A 209 25.78 12.65 0.12
N ASN A 210 25.63 13.75 -0.62
CA ASN A 210 26.67 14.78 -0.73
C ASN A 210 26.76 15.67 0.51
N GLU A 211 25.79 15.60 1.41
CA GLU A 211 25.69 16.43 2.62
C GLU A 211 26.21 15.74 3.88
N ALA A 212 27.08 14.74 3.73
CA ALA A 212 27.72 14.05 4.86
C ALA A 212 28.45 14.99 5.84
N LYS A 213 28.94 16.16 5.37
CA LYS A 213 29.57 17.18 6.22
C LYS A 213 28.58 17.99 7.06
N GLN A 214 27.31 17.95 6.70
CA GLN A 214 26.19 18.61 7.39
C GLN A 214 25.40 17.60 8.22
N GLU A 215 25.96 16.43 8.49
CA GLU A 215 25.36 15.38 9.33
C GLU A 215 24.05 14.79 8.79
N PHE A 216 23.86 14.86 7.46
CA PHE A 216 22.67 14.36 6.74
C PHE A 216 21.36 14.98 7.24
N PRO A 217 21.09 16.25 6.89
CA PRO A 217 19.78 16.84 7.12
C PRO A 217 18.69 15.99 6.46
N VAL A 218 17.54 15.89 7.12
CA VAL A 218 16.40 15.11 6.63
C VAL A 218 15.46 16.04 5.89
N TYR A 219 15.09 15.62 4.69
CA TYR A 219 14.18 16.32 3.82
C TYR A 219 12.90 15.52 3.61
N PHE A 220 11.84 16.26 3.38
CA PHE A 220 10.53 15.77 2.97
C PHE A 220 10.12 16.46 1.66
N ALA A 221 9.31 15.80 0.85
CA ALA A 221 8.66 16.43 -0.30
C ALA A 221 7.32 15.74 -0.56
N TRP A 222 6.28 16.48 -0.92
CA TRP A 222 5.02 15.88 -1.35
C TRP A 222 5.16 15.22 -2.72
N HIS A 223 4.66 14.00 -2.85
CA HIS A 223 4.53 13.29 -4.12
C HIS A 223 3.44 13.94 -4.99
N GLY A 224 3.47 13.67 -6.30
CA GLY A 224 2.38 14.06 -7.21
C GLY A 224 2.36 15.51 -7.71
N GLN A 225 3.26 16.38 -7.25
CA GLN A 225 3.31 17.80 -7.67
C GLN A 225 4.01 18.05 -9.01
N GLY A 226 4.48 17.00 -9.69
CA GLY A 226 5.23 17.10 -10.95
C GLY A 226 6.66 17.62 -10.81
N ASN A 227 7.03 18.19 -9.65
CA ASN A 227 8.38 18.56 -9.24
C ASN A 227 8.62 18.15 -7.78
N TRP A 228 9.88 17.90 -7.42
CA TRP A 228 10.33 17.63 -6.07
C TRP A 228 10.90 18.89 -5.42
N GLU A 229 10.15 19.48 -4.50
CA GLU A 229 10.59 20.62 -3.69
C GLU A 229 10.92 20.15 -2.26
N PRO A 230 12.21 20.01 -1.92
CA PRO A 230 12.63 19.50 -0.62
C PRO A 230 12.39 20.54 0.49
N VAL A 231 11.67 20.13 1.53
CA VAL A 231 11.53 20.85 2.80
C VAL A 231 12.47 20.19 3.81
N LYS A 232 13.38 20.95 4.41
CA LYS A 232 14.24 20.42 5.49
C LYS A 232 13.41 20.30 6.77
N ILE A 233 13.28 19.11 7.32
CA ILE A 233 12.40 18.82 8.47
C ILE A 233 13.17 18.50 9.76
N ALA A 234 14.46 18.21 9.65
CA ALA A 234 15.37 18.03 10.78
C ALA A 234 16.82 18.30 10.35
N GLU A 235 17.67 18.75 11.29
CA GLU A 235 19.08 19.04 11.00
C GLU A 235 19.92 17.77 10.74
N ASN A 236 19.49 16.62 11.28
CA ASN A 236 20.16 15.35 11.09
C ASN A 236 19.22 14.16 11.41
N LEU A 237 19.64 12.96 11.03
CA LEU A 237 18.87 11.72 11.26
C LEU A 237 18.62 11.40 12.74
N THR A 238 19.53 11.74 13.64
CA THR A 238 19.38 11.45 15.07
C THR A 238 18.30 12.35 15.69
N GLU A 239 18.32 13.63 15.35
CA GLU A 239 17.29 14.59 15.77
C GLU A 239 15.92 14.18 15.23
N PHE A 240 15.84 13.83 13.95
CA PHE A 240 14.60 13.35 13.34
C PHE A 240 14.05 12.11 14.07
N GLN A 241 14.91 11.12 14.33
CA GLN A 241 14.50 9.90 15.03
C GLN A 241 14.02 10.19 16.46
N ASN A 242 14.68 11.11 17.17
CA ASN A 242 14.25 11.52 18.50
C ASN A 242 12.87 12.19 18.47
N VAL A 243 12.62 13.07 17.49
CA VAL A 243 11.30 13.69 17.31
C VAL A 243 10.23 12.63 17.10
N LEU A 244 10.47 11.67 16.19
CA LEU A 244 9.52 10.58 15.95
C LEU A 244 9.28 9.74 17.21
N LEU A 245 10.32 9.42 17.99
CA LEU A 245 10.17 8.67 19.25
C LEU A 245 9.33 9.42 20.27
N GLN A 246 9.53 10.74 20.41
CA GLN A 246 8.70 11.54 21.33
C GLN A 246 7.25 11.55 20.90
N ILE A 247 6.97 11.83 19.61
CA ILE A 247 5.62 11.78 19.04
C ILE A 247 5.01 10.39 19.29
N GLN A 248 5.73 9.31 18.99
CA GLN A 248 5.24 7.95 19.18
C GLN A 248 4.86 7.65 20.65
N ASN A 249 5.61 8.18 21.61
CA ASN A 249 5.36 7.98 23.04
C ASN A 249 4.10 8.70 23.53
N VAL A 250 3.80 9.89 22.99
CA VAL A 250 2.65 10.71 23.41
C VAL A 250 1.46 10.64 22.46
N ARG A 251 1.54 9.89 21.35
CA ARG A 251 0.52 9.87 20.28
C ARG A 251 -0.91 9.55 20.72
N PHE A 252 -1.10 8.92 21.88
CA PHE A 252 -2.42 8.57 22.41
C PHE A 252 -2.96 9.60 23.43
N ASP A 253 -2.16 10.60 23.77
CA ASP A 253 -2.53 11.73 24.62
C ASP A 253 -2.55 12.99 23.76
N LYS A 254 -3.73 13.35 23.23
CA LYS A 254 -3.89 14.52 22.36
C LYS A 254 -3.36 15.81 23.02
N ALA A 255 -3.60 15.99 24.31
CA ALA A 255 -3.14 17.18 25.03
C ALA A 255 -1.61 17.19 25.16
N GLY A 256 -1.02 16.05 25.53
CA GLY A 256 0.43 15.89 25.60
C GLY A 256 1.12 16.00 24.25
N LEU A 257 0.46 15.56 23.17
CA LEU A 257 0.96 15.68 21.81
C LEU A 257 0.95 17.13 21.32
N ILE A 258 -0.13 17.89 21.59
CA ILE A 258 -0.21 19.32 21.31
C ILE A 258 0.87 20.09 22.09
N GLU A 259 0.99 19.84 23.40
CA GLU A 259 2.01 20.48 24.25
C GLU A 259 3.43 20.19 23.73
N TYR A 260 3.69 18.95 23.30
CA TYR A 260 4.97 18.58 22.71
C TYR A 260 5.28 19.39 21.44
N PHE A 261 4.31 19.52 20.52
CA PHE A 261 4.49 20.28 19.28
C PHE A 261 4.71 21.77 19.56
N ASP A 262 3.90 22.38 20.44
CA ASP A 262 4.01 23.79 20.81
C ASP A 262 5.40 24.16 21.37
N GLU A 263 6.01 23.26 22.14
CA GLU A 263 7.29 23.53 22.80
C GLU A 263 8.51 23.14 21.99
N ASN A 264 8.41 22.12 21.13
CA ASN A 264 9.59 21.42 20.58
C ASN A 264 9.63 21.39 19.05
N ILE A 265 8.56 21.76 18.35
CA ILE A 265 8.46 21.63 16.89
C ILE A 265 8.28 23.01 16.24
N ASP A 266 9.02 23.25 15.16
CA ASP A 266 8.88 24.46 14.36
C ASP A 266 7.67 24.34 13.43
N LEU A 267 6.55 24.97 13.83
CA LEU A 267 5.32 25.01 13.04
C LEU A 267 5.39 25.97 11.84
N GLU A 268 6.48 26.73 11.63
CA GLU A 268 6.71 27.40 10.33
C GLU A 268 7.11 26.40 9.24
N ASN A 269 7.49 25.17 9.63
CA ASN A 269 7.75 24.08 8.69
C ASN A 269 6.43 23.50 8.18
N PRO A 270 6.18 23.47 6.86
CA PRO A 270 4.87 23.08 6.37
C PRO A 270 4.51 21.60 6.59
N LEU A 271 5.49 20.69 6.69
CA LEU A 271 5.18 19.31 7.09
C LEU A 271 4.67 19.30 8.54
N TRP A 272 5.38 19.95 9.46
CA TRP A 272 5.02 19.93 10.87
C TRP A 272 3.70 20.67 11.14
N GLU A 273 3.41 21.74 10.40
CA GLU A 273 2.10 22.40 10.39
C GLU A 273 0.98 21.45 9.95
N GLU A 274 1.18 20.68 8.87
CA GLU A 274 0.21 19.69 8.39
C GLU A 274 -0.04 18.60 9.43
N VAL A 275 1.02 18.06 10.03
CA VAL A 275 0.92 17.06 11.11
C VAL A 275 0.17 17.64 12.31
N TYR A 276 0.53 18.86 12.75
CA TYR A 276 -0.12 19.53 13.86
C TYR A 276 -1.61 19.78 13.60
N THR A 277 -1.95 20.25 12.40
CA THR A 277 -3.34 20.47 11.97
C THR A 277 -4.10 19.15 12.00
N SER A 278 -3.51 18.05 11.53
CA SER A 278 -4.15 16.73 11.59
C SER A 278 -4.48 16.32 13.03
N ILE A 279 -3.61 16.62 14.00
CA ILE A 279 -3.82 16.33 15.43
C ILE A 279 -4.93 17.21 16.01
N GLU A 280 -4.98 18.50 15.65
CA GLU A 280 -6.03 19.42 16.11
C GLU A 280 -7.40 19.04 15.56
N GLU A 281 -7.47 18.76 14.24
CA GLU A 281 -8.67 18.42 13.49
C GLU A 281 -9.15 16.99 13.72
N GLU A 282 -8.29 16.09 14.20
CA GLU A 282 -8.69 14.80 14.71
C GLU A 282 -9.64 15.06 15.88
N GLU A 283 -10.96 15.09 15.60
CA GLU A 283 -11.98 15.26 16.62
C GLU A 283 -11.60 14.32 17.76
N GLU A 284 -11.55 14.81 19.02
CA GLU A 284 -11.72 13.90 20.13
C GLU A 284 -12.94 13.11 19.73
N CYS A 285 -12.78 11.82 19.41
CA CYS A 285 -13.90 11.00 19.08
C CYS A 285 -14.81 11.11 20.29
N VAL A 286 -15.81 11.98 20.20
CA VAL A 286 -16.89 12.10 21.16
C VAL A 286 -17.39 10.70 21.19
N SER A 287 -17.13 10.06 22.33
CA SER A 287 -17.43 8.69 22.66
C SER A 287 -18.76 8.25 22.06
N ASN A 288 -18.77 7.84 20.81
CA ASN A 288 -19.78 6.99 20.22
C ASN A 288 -19.17 5.61 20.32
N SER A 289 -19.25 5.10 21.56
CA SER A 289 -18.65 3.86 22.07
C SER A 289 -17.14 3.77 21.83
N ILE A 290 -16.33 4.20 22.80
CA ILE A 290 -15.73 3.21 23.72
C ILE A 290 -16.58 1.93 23.76
N GLU A 291 -16.38 1.05 22.79
CA GLU A 291 -16.40 -0.38 23.10
C GLU A 291 -15.29 -0.54 24.13
N THR A 292 -15.68 -0.53 25.40
CA THR A 292 -14.84 -0.75 26.56
C THR A 292 -13.88 -1.92 26.31
N ASP A 293 -12.76 -1.98 27.02
CA ASP A 293 -11.88 -3.16 27.04
C ASP A 293 -12.64 -4.49 27.34
N GLU A 294 -13.90 -4.40 27.80
CA GLU A 294 -14.83 -5.53 27.93
C GLU A 294 -15.37 -6.08 26.58
N ALA A 295 -15.34 -5.31 25.49
CA ALA A 295 -15.88 -5.67 24.18
C ALA A 295 -14.84 -6.24 23.20
N MET A 296 -13.53 -5.98 23.38
CA MET A 296 -12.46 -6.62 22.58
C MET A 296 -12.20 -8.09 22.99
N GLY A 297 -12.77 -8.52 24.13
CA GLY A 297 -12.51 -9.82 24.73
C GLY A 297 -11.16 -9.87 25.43
N SER A 298 -10.88 -10.95 26.15
CA SER A 298 -9.57 -11.11 26.78
C SER A 298 -8.47 -11.30 25.73
N LYS A 299 -7.23 -10.91 26.07
CA LYS A 299 -6.06 -11.23 25.25
C LYS A 299 -5.89 -12.75 25.26
N ALA A 300 -5.68 -13.36 24.11
CA ALA A 300 -5.58 -14.80 23.97
C ALA A 300 -4.51 -15.18 22.94
N ASN A 301 -4.00 -16.40 23.08
CA ASN A 301 -3.26 -17.09 22.04
C ASN A 301 -4.24 -17.96 21.25
N LEU A 302 -4.23 -17.81 19.92
CA LEU A 302 -4.92 -18.70 19.00
C LEU A 302 -3.95 -19.79 18.55
N TYR A 303 -4.26 -21.04 18.88
CA TYR A 303 -3.49 -22.20 18.46
C TYR A 303 -4.23 -23.02 17.42
N ILE A 304 -3.50 -23.58 16.47
CA ILE A 304 -3.96 -24.69 15.64
C ILE A 304 -3.62 -25.99 16.36
N THR A 305 -4.63 -26.81 16.65
CA THR A 305 -4.50 -28.11 17.34
C THR A 305 -4.60 -29.29 16.38
N ASP A 306 -5.25 -29.10 15.23
CA ASP A 306 -5.24 -30.05 14.12
C ASP A 306 -5.27 -29.29 12.79
N ILE A 307 -4.40 -29.63 11.84
CA ILE A 307 -4.36 -29.02 10.50
C ILE A 307 -5.45 -29.57 9.55
N GLY A 308 -6.22 -30.56 9.99
CA GLY A 308 -7.43 -31.01 9.34
C GLY A 308 -7.23 -31.78 8.03
N PRO A 309 -8.30 -31.94 7.24
CA PRO A 309 -8.27 -32.67 5.98
C PRO A 309 -7.51 -31.93 4.88
N ASN A 310 -7.46 -30.59 4.90
CA ASN A 310 -6.80 -29.77 3.88
C ASN A 310 -5.36 -29.40 4.24
N LYS A 311 -4.57 -30.39 4.64
CA LYS A 311 -3.20 -30.23 5.18
C LYS A 311 -2.32 -29.29 4.36
N MET A 312 -2.34 -29.43 3.04
CA MET A 312 -1.49 -28.62 2.15
C MET A 312 -1.90 -27.13 2.12
N LYS A 313 -3.18 -26.81 2.31
CA LYS A 313 -3.64 -25.41 2.38
C LYS A 313 -3.18 -24.76 3.68
N VAL A 314 -3.31 -25.48 4.80
CA VAL A 314 -2.84 -25.01 6.11
C VAL A 314 -1.32 -24.87 6.13
N ILE A 315 -0.57 -25.81 5.53
CA ILE A 315 0.90 -25.71 5.37
C ILE A 315 1.27 -24.50 4.49
N ALA A 316 0.55 -24.24 3.41
CA ALA A 316 0.80 -23.07 2.56
C ALA A 316 0.51 -21.76 3.31
N LEU A 317 -0.52 -21.73 4.15
CA LEU A 317 -0.81 -20.61 5.03
C LEU A 317 0.31 -20.40 6.05
N LEU A 318 0.73 -21.45 6.78
CA LEU A 318 1.84 -21.36 7.73
C LEU A 318 3.13 -20.89 7.06
N LYS A 319 3.38 -21.35 5.83
CA LYS A 319 4.53 -20.90 5.03
C LYS A 319 4.48 -19.39 4.78
N LYS A 320 3.30 -18.86 4.41
CA LYS A 320 3.07 -17.44 4.14
C LYS A 320 3.17 -16.59 5.41
N GLU A 321 2.43 -16.95 6.45
CA GLU A 321 2.30 -16.16 7.68
C GLU A 321 3.60 -16.11 8.50
N PHE A 322 4.35 -17.21 8.53
CA PHE A 322 5.60 -17.29 9.28
C PHE A 322 6.85 -17.12 8.40
N SER A 323 6.70 -16.77 7.12
CA SER A 323 7.81 -16.62 6.17
C SER A 323 8.76 -17.82 6.14
N LEU A 324 8.22 -19.04 6.23
CA LEU A 324 8.99 -20.28 6.32
C LEU A 324 9.30 -20.87 4.94
N SER A 325 10.35 -21.70 4.85
CA SER A 325 10.51 -22.62 3.72
C SER A 325 9.42 -23.70 3.73
N GLY A 326 9.20 -24.36 2.58
CA GLY A 326 8.21 -25.44 2.49
C GLY A 326 8.51 -26.62 3.43
N THR A 327 9.80 -26.90 3.68
CA THR A 327 10.25 -27.93 4.62
C THR A 327 10.01 -27.55 6.07
N GLU A 328 10.23 -26.29 6.44
CA GLU A 328 9.99 -25.77 7.79
C GLU A 328 8.49 -25.72 8.10
N ALA A 329 7.66 -25.27 7.16
CA ALA A 329 6.21 -25.27 7.32
C ALA A 329 5.64 -26.69 7.48
N LEU A 330 6.17 -27.67 6.71
CA LEU A 330 5.81 -29.08 6.84
C LEU A 330 6.27 -29.69 8.18
N GLN A 331 7.41 -29.23 8.72
CA GLN A 331 7.87 -29.68 10.03
C GLN A 331 7.01 -29.08 11.14
N LEU A 332 6.70 -27.78 11.06
CA LEU A 332 5.82 -27.08 11.99
C LEU A 332 4.42 -27.68 12.04
N SER A 333 3.88 -28.09 10.88
CA SER A 333 2.55 -28.70 10.78
C SER A 333 2.41 -30.06 11.47
N LYS A 334 3.52 -30.67 11.92
CA LYS A 334 3.52 -31.92 12.69
C LYS A 334 3.41 -31.69 14.18
N ASN A 335 3.54 -30.44 14.65
CA ASN A 335 3.40 -30.12 16.06
C ASN A 335 1.93 -30.29 16.47
N PRO A 336 1.67 -30.87 17.66
CA PRO A 336 0.31 -31.10 18.14
C PRO A 336 -0.41 -29.81 18.54
N LYS A 337 0.33 -28.71 18.70
CA LYS A 337 -0.19 -27.38 19.04
C LYS A 337 0.74 -26.34 18.41
N ILE A 338 0.21 -25.51 17.52
CA ILE A 338 0.96 -24.50 16.77
C ILE A 338 0.40 -23.13 17.15
N LEU A 339 1.21 -22.25 17.74
CA LEU A 339 0.78 -20.88 17.99
C LEU A 339 0.65 -20.17 16.64
N PHE A 340 -0.57 -19.75 16.31
CA PHE A 340 -0.84 -19.05 15.07
C PHE A 340 -0.72 -17.53 15.26
N ARG A 341 -1.38 -16.98 16.28
CA ARG A 341 -1.36 -15.54 16.56
C ARG A 341 -1.71 -15.25 18.03
N THR A 342 -1.22 -14.13 18.54
CA THR A 342 -1.59 -13.59 19.86
C THR A 342 -2.30 -12.26 19.66
N GLY A 343 -3.43 -12.05 20.32
CA GLY A 343 -4.24 -10.85 20.14
C GLY A 343 -5.48 -10.86 21.02
N TYR A 344 -6.37 -9.87 20.84
CA TYR A 344 -7.66 -9.86 21.51
C TYR A 344 -8.63 -10.83 20.84
N THR A 345 -9.42 -11.57 21.64
CA THR A 345 -10.27 -12.67 21.15
C THR A 345 -11.20 -12.22 20.00
N LYS A 346 -11.74 -10.99 20.03
CA LYS A 346 -12.58 -10.46 18.95
C LYS A 346 -11.86 -10.33 17.61
N TRP A 347 -10.58 -9.95 17.62
CA TRP A 347 -9.77 -9.79 16.40
C TRP A 347 -9.28 -11.13 15.86
N LEU A 348 -9.01 -12.07 16.76
CA LEU A 348 -8.63 -13.43 16.39
C LEU A 348 -9.80 -14.25 15.84
N GLU A 349 -11.04 -13.77 15.93
CA GLU A 349 -12.21 -14.51 15.45
C GLU A 349 -12.27 -14.63 13.92
N TYR A 350 -11.73 -13.63 13.21
CA TYR A 350 -11.52 -13.71 11.76
C TYR A 350 -10.52 -14.82 11.41
N ASP A 351 -9.37 -14.83 12.09
CA ASP A 351 -8.31 -15.84 11.88
C ASP A 351 -8.80 -17.24 12.26
N ARG A 352 -9.56 -17.36 13.34
CA ARG A 352 -10.23 -18.61 13.74
C ARG A 352 -11.15 -19.11 12.63
N LYS A 353 -12.08 -18.29 12.15
CA LYS A 353 -13.04 -18.68 11.13
C LYS A 353 -12.33 -19.08 9.84
N TYR A 354 -11.31 -18.32 9.44
CA TYR A 354 -10.51 -18.62 8.28
C TYR A 354 -9.77 -19.97 8.38
N LEU A 355 -9.18 -20.27 9.54
CA LEU A 355 -8.54 -21.56 9.81
C LEU A 355 -9.55 -22.72 9.82
N GLU A 356 -10.72 -22.53 10.44
CA GLU A 356 -11.81 -23.51 10.46
C GLU A 356 -12.39 -23.76 9.05
N ASP A 357 -12.52 -22.73 8.22
CA ASP A 357 -12.95 -22.84 6.81
C ASP A 357 -11.91 -23.59 5.95
N LEU A 358 -10.62 -23.46 6.29
CA LEU A 358 -9.56 -24.30 5.74
C LEU A 358 -9.58 -25.72 6.31
N GLY A 359 -10.44 -26.03 7.28
CA GLY A 359 -10.63 -27.34 7.88
C GLY A 359 -9.73 -27.62 9.08
N ALA A 360 -8.95 -26.63 9.55
CA ALA A 360 -8.15 -26.78 10.77
C ALA A 360 -9.04 -26.70 12.03
N THR A 361 -8.59 -27.34 13.10
CA THR A 361 -9.17 -27.17 14.44
C THR A 361 -8.30 -26.21 15.23
N VAL A 362 -8.93 -25.25 15.91
CA VAL A 362 -8.24 -24.21 16.68
C VAL A 362 -8.71 -24.15 18.13
N GLU A 363 -7.86 -23.59 18.98
CA GLU A 363 -8.11 -23.41 20.42
C GLU A 363 -7.64 -22.02 20.86
N PHE A 364 -8.45 -21.35 21.67
CA PHE A 364 -8.05 -20.13 22.37
C PHE A 364 -7.52 -20.46 23.76
N GLU A 365 -6.38 -19.85 24.10
CA GLU A 365 -5.83 -19.85 25.45
C GLU A 365 -5.78 -18.41 25.94
N THR A 366 -6.65 -18.06 26.88
CA THR A 366 -6.68 -16.71 27.47
C THR A 366 -5.40 -16.44 28.24
N LEU A 367 -4.76 -15.32 27.94
CA LEU A 367 -3.64 -14.78 28.69
C LEU A 367 -4.20 -14.01 29.88
N THR A 368 -3.75 -14.40 31.08
CA THR A 368 -4.14 -13.77 32.36
C THR A 368 -3.25 -12.60 32.71
#